data_AF-A0A1F6PG95-F1
#
_entry.id   AF-A0A1F6PG95-F1
#
_cell.length_a   1.000
_cell.length_b   1.000
_cell.length_c   1.000
_cell.angle_alpha   90.00
_cell.angle_beta   90.00
_cell.angle_gamma   90.00
#
_symmetry.space_group_name_H-M   'P 1'
#
loop_
_entity.id
_entity.type
_entity.pdbx_description
1 polymer ?
#
loop_
_entity_poly.entity_id
_entity_poly.type
_entity_poly.pdbx_seq_one_letter_code
_entity_poly.pdbx_strand_id
1 'polypeptide(L)'
;MNMSASQSCSQLTTKLKHLQTLQGDFQLVLTSYLQTGTDADKAKLEQLKQAIEIAKNEYERASLVKVERVNKDRTKYQIIAKQVIILEYIKKQIGDFKINSNQYGEVELFSIGNNGSATPIINEALKFTNKLNGLKRFFCSNTQLSQLLKLPDSLQELYCSHNPLLSELPELPNSLRGLYCSHNPLLSELPELLDGLQELYCSHNPLLSELSKLPDSLIYIDIRGTPAAQDPKVIAKLEEFQTKHPTAEVYY
;
A
#
# COMPACT_ATOMS: atom_id res chain seq x y z
N MET A 1 -29.02 1.01 13.50
CA MET A 1 -29.34 2.22 12.71
C MET A 1 -28.17 2.50 11.80
N ASN A 2 -28.36 2.51 10.48
CA ASN A 2 -27.29 2.85 9.54
C ASN A 2 -27.05 4.36 9.60
N MET A 3 -25.96 4.77 10.23
CA MET A 3 -25.50 6.15 10.20
C MET A 3 -24.99 6.49 8.79
N SER A 4 -25.26 7.71 8.33
CA SER A 4 -24.71 8.17 7.05
C SER A 4 -23.17 8.24 7.13
N ALA A 5 -22.47 8.02 6.01
CA ALA A 5 -21.01 8.01 6.01
C ALA A 5 -20.40 9.32 6.54
N SER A 6 -21.05 10.45 6.29
CA SER A 6 -20.65 11.77 6.83
C SER A 6 -20.73 11.81 8.36
N GLN A 7 -21.81 11.29 8.96
CA GLN A 7 -21.97 11.27 10.42
C GLN A 7 -20.97 10.33 11.10
N SER A 8 -20.75 9.13 10.56
CA SER A 8 -19.76 8.18 11.12
C SER A 8 -18.33 8.72 11.03
N CYS A 9 -17.96 9.36 9.91
CA CYS A 9 -16.63 9.96 9.76
C CYS A 9 -16.44 11.19 10.66
N SER A 10 -17.48 12.01 10.82
CA SER A 10 -17.48 13.15 11.75
C SER A 10 -17.29 12.69 13.20
N GLN A 11 -18.04 11.68 13.65
CA GLN A 11 -17.86 11.12 15.00
C GLN A 11 -16.48 10.53 15.21
N LEU A 12 -15.96 9.78 14.24
CA LEU A 12 -14.62 9.20 14.33
C LEU A 12 -13.53 10.29 14.37
N THR A 13 -13.69 11.37 13.60
CA THR A 13 -12.78 12.53 13.63
C THR A 13 -12.79 13.21 15.00
N THR A 14 -13.98 13.38 15.61
CA THR A 14 -14.11 13.94 16.96
C THR A 14 -13.44 13.06 18.00
N LYS A 15 -13.64 11.73 17.93
CA LYS A 15 -12.97 10.77 18.83
C LYS A 15 -11.45 10.79 18.66
N LEU A 16 -10.95 10.87 17.43
CA LEU A 16 -9.52 11.00 17.15
C LEU A 16 -8.93 12.27 17.77
N LYS A 17 -9.59 13.43 17.59
CA LYS A 17 -9.16 14.70 18.20
C LYS A 17 -9.13 14.62 19.71
N HIS A 18 -10.15 14.04 20.33
CA HIS A 18 -10.19 13.87 21.78
C HIS A 18 -9.02 13.01 22.30
N LEU A 19 -8.75 11.87 21.64
CA LEU A 19 -7.61 11.02 21.98
C LEU A 19 -6.27 11.78 21.84
N GLN A 20 -6.09 12.56 20.78
CA GLN A 20 -4.89 13.38 20.57
C GLN A 20 -4.72 14.44 21.66
N THR A 21 -5.80 15.10 22.10
CA THR A 21 -5.77 16.05 23.22
C THR A 21 -5.29 15.36 24.50
N LEU A 22 -5.87 14.21 24.87
CA LEU A 22 -5.46 13.48 26.07
C LEU A 22 -3.98 13.04 26.03
N GLN A 23 -3.50 12.63 24.86
CA GLN A 23 -2.07 12.29 24.68
C GLN A 23 -1.16 13.50 24.85
N GLY A 24 -1.58 14.67 24.33
CA GLY A 24 -0.87 15.94 24.54
C GLY A 24 -0.82 16.32 26.02
N ASP A 25 -1.95 16.24 26.71
CA ASP A 25 -2.04 16.52 28.14
C ASP A 25 -1.16 15.57 28.96
N PHE A 26 -1.15 14.28 28.62
CA PHE A 26 -0.28 13.29 29.26
C PHE A 26 1.19 13.65 29.09
N GLN A 27 1.62 14.07 27.90
CA GLN A 27 3.01 14.45 27.67
C GLN A 27 3.41 15.70 28.47
N LEU A 28 2.51 16.67 28.59
CA LEU A 28 2.73 17.87 29.42
C LEU A 28 2.88 17.51 30.90
N VAL A 29 1.98 16.68 31.44
CA VAL A 29 2.05 16.24 32.83
C VAL A 29 3.27 15.35 33.07
N LEU A 30 3.64 14.49 32.12
CA LEU A 30 4.83 13.65 32.24
C LEU A 30 6.09 14.51 32.33
N THR A 31 6.17 15.57 31.53
CA THR A 31 7.28 16.53 31.58
C THR A 31 7.34 17.22 32.95
N SER A 32 6.20 17.66 33.49
CA SER A 32 6.11 18.23 34.86
C SER A 32 6.53 17.23 35.93
N TYR A 33 6.08 15.97 35.84
CA TYR A 33 6.41 14.92 36.80
C TYR A 33 7.90 14.60 36.79
N LEU A 34 8.54 14.54 35.63
CA LEU A 34 9.98 14.29 35.53
C LEU A 34 10.82 15.42 36.14
N GLN A 35 10.28 16.64 36.22
CA GLN A 35 10.94 17.78 36.87
C GLN A 35 10.68 17.83 38.37
N THR A 36 9.46 17.55 38.80
CA THR A 36 9.00 17.85 40.17
C THR A 36 8.82 16.61 41.05
N GLY A 37 8.58 15.44 40.45
CA GLY A 37 8.35 14.16 41.14
C GLY A 37 7.09 14.11 42.00
N THR A 38 6.15 15.05 41.86
CA THR A 38 5.03 15.19 42.81
C THR A 38 4.02 14.05 42.72
N ASP A 39 3.46 13.66 43.87
CA ASP A 39 2.37 12.68 43.93
C ASP A 39 1.10 13.15 43.21
N ALA A 40 0.88 14.47 43.14
CA ALA A 40 -0.22 15.06 42.38
C ALA A 40 -0.08 14.82 40.87
N ASP A 41 1.12 15.01 40.31
CA ASP A 41 1.38 14.72 38.90
C ASP A 41 1.33 13.21 38.63
N LYS A 42 1.83 12.39 39.54
CA LYS A 42 1.70 10.93 39.46
C LYS A 42 0.23 10.49 39.39
N ALA A 43 -0.63 11.04 40.25
CA ALA A 43 -2.06 10.75 40.25
C ALA A 43 -2.74 11.20 38.94
N LYS A 44 -2.39 12.39 38.41
CA LYS A 44 -2.88 12.86 37.11
C LYS A 44 -2.43 11.98 35.96
N LEU A 45 -1.19 11.49 35.97
CA LEU A 45 -0.68 10.56 34.96
C LEU A 45 -1.49 9.26 34.94
N GLU A 46 -1.83 8.70 36.11
CA GLU A 46 -2.66 7.50 36.19
C GLU A 46 -4.09 7.75 35.68
N GLN A 47 -4.69 8.90 36.01
CA GLN A 47 -6.00 9.28 35.46
C GLN A 47 -5.96 9.44 33.93
N LEU A 48 -4.94 10.11 33.41
CA LEU A 48 -4.76 10.31 31.97
C LEU A 48 -4.49 8.99 31.24
N LYS A 49 -3.74 8.06 31.83
CA LYS A 49 -3.57 6.70 31.26
C LYS A 49 -4.91 5.99 31.10
N GLN A 50 -5.75 6.01 32.13
CA GLN A 50 -7.08 5.39 32.07
C GLN A 50 -7.97 6.08 31.03
N ALA A 51 -7.98 7.42 31.00
CA ALA A 51 -8.77 8.18 30.02
C ALA A 51 -8.30 7.92 28.58
N ILE A 52 -6.99 7.85 28.33
CA ILE A 52 -6.40 7.52 27.04
C ILE A 52 -6.85 6.12 26.60
N GLU A 53 -6.81 5.14 27.51
CA GLU A 53 -7.22 3.77 27.19
C GLU A 53 -8.70 3.69 26.83
N ILE A 54 -9.58 4.40 27.56
CA ILE A 54 -11.00 4.47 27.23
C ILE A 54 -11.21 5.14 25.87
N ALA A 55 -10.62 6.32 25.65
CA ALA A 55 -10.74 7.06 24.40
C ALA A 55 -10.20 6.28 23.20
N LYS A 56 -9.11 5.53 23.39
CA LYS A 56 -8.54 4.64 22.39
C LYS A 56 -9.51 3.52 22.03
N ASN A 57 -10.08 2.84 23.02
CA ASN A 57 -11.06 1.77 22.79
C ASN A 57 -12.32 2.30 22.07
N GLU A 58 -12.79 3.48 22.42
CA GLU A 58 -13.91 4.13 21.71
C GLU A 58 -13.57 4.49 20.27
N TYR A 59 -12.37 5.05 20.04
CA TYR A 59 -11.89 5.34 18.70
C TYR A 59 -11.80 4.05 17.88
N GLU A 60 -11.20 2.99 18.42
CA GLU A 60 -11.06 1.71 17.73
C GLU A 60 -12.40 1.12 17.32
N ARG A 61 -13.38 1.09 18.24
CA ARG A 61 -14.75 0.64 17.94
C ARG A 61 -15.41 1.47 16.84
N ALA A 62 -15.31 2.79 16.92
CA ALA A 62 -15.85 3.68 15.89
C ALA A 62 -15.12 3.54 14.55
N SER A 63 -13.83 3.21 14.58
CA SER A 63 -12.96 3.10 13.40
C SER A 63 -13.33 1.92 12.50
N LEU A 64 -13.89 0.87 13.09
CA LEU A 64 -14.32 -0.36 12.40
C LEU A 64 -15.76 -0.31 11.87
N VAL A 65 -16.50 0.77 12.14
CA VAL A 65 -17.87 0.93 11.64
C VAL A 65 -17.85 0.98 10.12
N LYS A 66 -18.61 0.09 9.49
CA LYS A 66 -18.80 0.09 8.04
C LYS A 66 -19.69 1.28 7.64
N VAL A 67 -19.25 2.02 6.63
CA VAL A 67 -19.99 3.11 6.02
C VAL A 67 -20.30 2.79 4.57
N GLU A 68 -21.50 3.13 4.12
CA GLU A 68 -21.89 3.00 2.72
C GLU A 68 -21.28 4.15 1.91
N ARG A 69 -20.64 3.82 0.79
CA ARG A 69 -20.14 4.76 -0.20
C ARG A 69 -20.72 4.41 -1.57
N VAL A 70 -20.73 5.39 -2.46
CA VAL A 70 -21.26 5.28 -3.81
C VAL A 70 -20.15 5.63 -4.79
N ASN A 71 -19.86 4.72 -5.72
CA ASN A 71 -18.92 4.95 -6.81
C ASN A 71 -19.52 5.88 -7.88
N LYS A 72 -18.68 6.37 -8.81
CA LYS A 72 -19.13 7.28 -9.89
C LYS A 72 -20.19 6.64 -10.81
N ASP A 73 -20.14 5.32 -10.95
CA ASP A 73 -21.11 4.48 -11.68
C ASP A 73 -22.40 4.18 -10.89
N ARG A 74 -22.55 4.78 -9.70
CA ARG A 74 -23.65 4.56 -8.73
C ARG A 74 -23.63 3.22 -8.00
N THR A 75 -22.59 2.40 -8.17
CA THR A 75 -22.43 1.15 -7.41
C THR A 75 -22.18 1.47 -5.94
N LYS A 76 -22.95 0.83 -5.05
CA LYS A 76 -22.82 0.97 -3.60
C LYS A 76 -21.82 -0.04 -3.05
N TYR A 77 -21.02 0.35 -2.07
CA TYR A 77 -20.11 -0.53 -1.36
C TYR A 77 -19.93 -0.11 0.09
N GLN A 78 -19.39 -1.02 0.91
CA GLN A 78 -19.08 -0.76 2.30
C GLN A 78 -17.58 -0.66 2.52
N ILE A 79 -17.15 0.34 3.28
CA ILE A 79 -15.76 0.54 3.69
C ILE A 79 -15.73 0.95 5.16
N ILE A 80 -14.66 0.63 5.91
CA ILE A 80 -14.57 1.02 7.32
C ILE A 80 -14.25 2.52 7.47
N ALA A 81 -14.84 3.16 8.48
CA ALA A 81 -14.69 4.59 8.73
C ALA A 81 -13.22 5.03 8.89
N LYS A 82 -12.36 4.18 9.47
CA LYS A 82 -10.91 4.44 9.57
C LYS A 82 -10.26 4.67 8.22
N GLN A 83 -10.51 3.75 7.27
CA GLN A 83 -9.95 3.85 5.93
C GLN A 83 -10.44 5.13 5.27
N VAL A 84 -11.74 5.43 5.37
CA VAL A 84 -12.30 6.67 4.82
C VAL A 84 -11.55 7.92 5.27
N ILE A 85 -11.32 8.11 6.57
CA ILE A 85 -10.62 9.30 7.07
C ILE A 85 -9.17 9.34 6.56
N ILE A 86 -8.48 8.19 6.53
CA ILE A 86 -7.12 8.13 5.98
C ILE A 86 -7.13 8.50 4.49
N LEU A 87 -8.10 7.99 3.73
CA LEU A 87 -8.25 8.31 2.31
C LEU A 87 -8.51 9.80 2.07
N GLU A 88 -9.40 10.41 2.87
CA GLU A 88 -9.66 11.85 2.80
C GLU A 88 -8.43 12.67 3.17
N TYR A 89 -7.67 12.22 4.16
CA TYR A 89 -6.40 12.84 4.55
C TYR A 89 -5.35 12.73 3.44
N ILE A 90 -5.16 11.55 2.83
CA ILE A 90 -4.26 11.35 1.69
C ILE A 90 -4.65 12.26 0.52
N LYS A 91 -5.95 12.31 0.16
CA LYS A 91 -6.43 13.22 -0.90
C LYS A 91 -6.11 14.68 -0.63
N LYS A 92 -6.16 15.11 0.64
CA LYS A 92 -5.81 16.47 1.04
C LYS A 92 -4.30 16.74 0.96
N GLN A 93 -3.47 15.77 1.31
CA GLN A 93 -2.01 15.95 1.35
C GLN A 93 -1.36 15.79 -0.04
N ILE A 94 -1.91 14.94 -0.91
CA ILE A 94 -1.18 14.37 -2.06
C ILE A 94 -1.85 14.71 -3.40
N GLY A 95 -2.76 15.69 -3.41
CA GLY A 95 -3.30 16.27 -4.64
C GLY A 95 -3.88 15.22 -5.60
N ASP A 96 -3.33 15.17 -6.82
CA ASP A 96 -3.83 14.44 -8.00
C ASP A 96 -3.75 12.90 -7.90
N PHE A 97 -3.86 12.31 -6.72
CA PHE A 97 -4.09 10.86 -6.59
C PHE A 97 -5.57 10.54 -6.63
N LYS A 98 -5.94 9.57 -7.47
CA LYS A 98 -7.27 8.97 -7.42
C LYS A 98 -7.22 7.80 -6.47
N ILE A 99 -7.99 7.90 -5.39
CA ILE A 99 -8.18 6.78 -4.47
C ILE A 99 -9.59 6.25 -4.62
N ASN A 100 -9.67 4.98 -4.97
CA ASN A 100 -10.91 4.24 -5.10
C ASN A 100 -10.97 3.14 -4.04
N SER A 101 -12.18 2.66 -3.80
CA SER A 101 -12.39 1.44 -3.05
C SER A 101 -13.45 0.62 -3.75
N ASN A 102 -13.25 -0.69 -3.80
CA ASN A 102 -14.13 -1.58 -4.51
C ASN A 102 -15.24 -2.13 -3.60
N GLN A 103 -16.10 -2.98 -4.16
CA GLN A 103 -17.23 -3.58 -3.45
C GLN A 103 -16.83 -4.44 -2.23
N TYR A 104 -15.58 -4.90 -2.19
CA TYR A 104 -15.02 -5.69 -1.08
C TYR A 104 -14.39 -4.81 0.01
N GLY A 105 -14.40 -3.48 -0.15
CA GLY A 105 -13.78 -2.54 0.78
C GLY A 105 -12.26 -2.47 0.65
N GLU A 106 -11.70 -3.03 -0.42
CA GLU A 106 -10.28 -2.92 -0.73
C GLU A 106 -9.97 -1.54 -1.26
N VAL A 107 -8.79 -1.03 -0.93
CA VAL A 107 -8.33 0.28 -1.38
C VAL A 107 -7.41 0.12 -2.59
N GLU A 108 -7.64 0.99 -3.57
CA GLU A 108 -6.85 1.08 -4.80
C GLU A 108 -6.36 2.51 -4.97
N LEU A 109 -5.06 2.65 -5.20
CA LEU A 109 -4.43 3.94 -5.41
C LEU A 109 -4.02 4.08 -6.88
N PHE A 110 -4.46 5.13 -7.55
CA PHE A 110 -4.10 5.44 -8.92
C PHE A 110 -3.41 6.80 -8.97
N SER A 111 -2.21 6.84 -9.53
CA SER A 111 -1.60 8.10 -9.94
C SER A 111 -2.40 8.67 -11.11
N ILE A 112 -2.73 9.97 -11.05
CA ILE A 112 -3.27 10.68 -12.22
C ILE A 112 -2.06 11.24 -12.98
N GLY A 113 -2.06 11.10 -14.30
CA GLY A 113 -0.90 11.35 -15.15
C GLY A 113 -0.29 12.74 -14.91
N ASN A 114 1.01 12.76 -14.64
CA ASN A 114 1.80 13.97 -14.53
C ASN A 114 2.64 14.15 -15.80
N ASN A 115 2.70 15.38 -16.34
CA ASN A 115 3.62 15.74 -17.42
C ASN A 115 5.10 15.84 -16.95
N GLY A 116 5.41 15.35 -15.75
CA GLY A 116 6.73 15.33 -15.11
C GLY A 116 6.84 14.16 -14.11
N SER A 117 8.02 13.95 -13.52
CA SER A 117 8.25 12.81 -12.60
C SER A 117 7.31 12.86 -11.40
N ALA A 118 6.42 11.87 -11.30
CA ALA A 118 5.51 11.73 -10.16
C ALA A 118 6.19 11.09 -8.95
N THR A 119 7.48 10.75 -9.04
CA THR A 119 8.24 10.03 -7.98
C THR A 119 8.07 10.64 -6.59
N PRO A 120 8.24 11.96 -6.37
CA PRO A 120 8.11 12.52 -5.01
C PRO A 120 6.70 12.34 -4.46
N ILE A 121 5.69 12.54 -5.31
CA ILE A 121 4.28 12.50 -4.93
C ILE A 121 3.84 11.04 -4.67
N ILE A 122 4.27 10.10 -5.52
CA ILE A 122 4.09 8.65 -5.34
C ILE A 122 4.69 8.18 -4.01
N ASN A 123 5.94 8.55 -3.75
CA ASN A 123 6.63 8.13 -2.54
C ASN A 123 6.05 8.77 -1.29
N GLU A 124 5.57 10.01 -1.39
CA GLU A 124 4.78 10.63 -0.33
C GLU A 124 3.47 9.87 -0.09
N ALA A 125 2.76 9.44 -1.14
CA ALA A 125 1.58 8.58 -1.03
C ALA A 125 1.85 7.28 -0.29
N LEU A 126 2.96 6.62 -0.62
CA LEU A 126 3.35 5.36 0.02
C LEU A 126 3.51 5.51 1.54
N LYS A 127 4.08 6.61 2.03
CA LYS A 127 4.22 6.88 3.48
C LYS A 127 2.88 6.85 4.21
N PHE A 128 1.83 7.39 3.60
CA PHE A 128 0.49 7.38 4.20
C PHE A 128 -0.26 6.09 3.96
N THR A 129 -0.05 5.43 2.81
CA THR A 129 -0.71 4.16 2.51
C THR A 129 -0.25 3.01 3.41
N ASN A 130 0.96 3.08 3.98
CA ASN A 130 1.36 2.15 5.05
C ASN A 130 0.48 2.26 6.31
N LYS A 131 -0.29 3.34 6.48
CA LYS A 131 -1.33 3.46 7.52
C LYS A 131 -2.65 2.81 7.12
N LEU A 132 -2.85 2.56 5.82
CA LEU A 132 -3.96 1.78 5.30
C LEU A 132 -3.61 0.30 5.43
N ASN A 133 -4.14 -0.39 6.44
CA ASN A 133 -4.08 -1.86 6.54
C ASN A 133 -5.00 -2.52 5.48
N GLY A 134 -4.91 -2.11 4.22
CA GLY A 134 -5.84 -2.52 3.17
C GLY A 134 -5.61 -1.90 1.80
N LEU A 135 -4.44 -1.29 1.52
CA LEU A 135 -4.10 -0.99 0.13
C LEU A 135 -3.81 -2.32 -0.56
N LYS A 136 -4.68 -2.71 -1.50
CA LYS A 136 -4.54 -3.97 -2.24
C LYS A 136 -3.89 -3.79 -3.58
N ARG A 137 -4.19 -2.69 -4.26
CA ARG A 137 -3.69 -2.45 -5.62
C ARG A 137 -3.11 -1.05 -5.74
N PHE A 138 -1.94 -0.97 -6.35
CA PHE A 138 -1.27 0.30 -6.59
C PHE A 138 -0.93 0.46 -8.07
N PHE A 139 -1.47 1.52 -8.68
CA PHE A 139 -1.30 1.86 -10.09
C PHE A 139 -0.45 3.13 -10.22
N CYS A 140 0.79 2.94 -10.65
CA CYS A 140 1.77 3.98 -10.94
C CYS A 140 2.42 3.84 -12.32
N SER A 141 1.78 3.10 -13.24
CA SER A 141 2.24 3.00 -14.64
C SER A 141 2.19 4.36 -15.36
N ASN A 142 3.15 4.61 -16.27
CA ASN A 142 3.24 5.85 -17.06
C ASN A 142 3.39 7.14 -16.22
N THR A 143 4.23 7.12 -15.18
CA THR A 143 4.36 8.25 -14.24
C THR A 143 5.75 8.87 -14.17
N GLN A 144 6.64 8.50 -15.11
CA GLN A 144 8.04 8.95 -15.11
C GLN A 144 8.71 8.66 -13.75
N LEU A 145 8.33 7.53 -13.15
CA LEU A 145 8.83 7.05 -11.87
C LEU A 145 10.31 6.69 -12.01
N SER A 146 11.14 7.13 -11.08
CA SER A 146 12.56 6.74 -11.04
C SER A 146 12.87 5.73 -9.93
N GLN A 147 12.07 5.71 -8.86
CA GLN A 147 12.23 4.81 -7.72
C GLN A 147 10.93 4.70 -6.92
N LEU A 148 10.74 3.59 -6.22
CA LEU A 148 9.64 3.37 -5.28
C LEU A 148 10.19 3.17 -3.86
N LEU A 149 9.56 3.81 -2.87
CA LEU A 149 9.79 3.49 -1.45
C LEU A 149 9.20 2.12 -1.08
N LYS A 150 9.49 1.67 0.14
CA LYS A 150 8.93 0.45 0.73
C LYS A 150 7.41 0.37 0.53
N LEU A 151 6.97 -0.74 -0.05
CA LEU A 151 5.58 -1.05 -0.33
C LEU A 151 4.83 -1.46 0.95
N PRO A 152 3.51 -1.24 1.03
CA PRO A 152 2.72 -1.69 2.18
C PRO A 152 2.61 -3.22 2.25
N ASP A 153 2.73 -3.78 3.44
CA ASP A 153 2.63 -5.24 3.71
C ASP A 153 1.28 -5.87 3.32
N SER A 154 0.28 -5.05 2.97
CA SER A 154 -1.05 -5.51 2.54
C SER A 154 -1.24 -5.55 1.01
N LEU A 155 -0.27 -5.02 0.26
CA LEU A 155 -0.32 -4.86 -1.19
C LEU A 155 -0.32 -6.21 -1.91
N GLN A 156 -1.26 -6.42 -2.80
CA GLN A 156 -1.44 -7.64 -3.56
C GLN A 156 -1.05 -7.45 -5.03
N GLU A 157 -1.29 -6.28 -5.61
CA GLU A 157 -0.98 -6.01 -7.01
C GLU A 157 -0.24 -4.67 -7.16
N LEU A 158 0.89 -4.70 -7.87
CA LEU A 158 1.66 -3.50 -8.22
C LEU A 158 1.72 -3.35 -9.74
N TYR A 159 1.17 -2.25 -10.24
CA TYR A 159 1.22 -1.85 -11.64
C TYR A 159 2.17 -0.65 -11.80
N CYS A 160 3.36 -0.91 -12.32
CA CYS A 160 4.45 0.06 -12.45
C CYS A 160 5.09 0.07 -13.85
N SER A 161 4.35 -0.40 -14.87
CA SER A 161 4.82 -0.45 -16.25
C SER A 161 5.04 0.94 -16.88
N HIS A 162 5.84 1.02 -17.94
CA HIS A 162 6.07 2.25 -18.71
C HIS A 162 6.64 3.42 -17.88
N ASN A 163 7.61 3.14 -17.02
CA ASN A 163 8.35 4.15 -16.28
C ASN A 163 9.81 4.19 -16.77
N PRO A 164 10.14 5.11 -17.71
CA PRO A 164 11.43 5.11 -18.39
C PRO A 164 12.63 5.41 -17.49
N LEU A 165 12.40 5.92 -16.29
CA LEU A 165 13.45 6.26 -15.33
C LEU A 165 13.61 5.21 -14.22
N LEU A 166 12.71 4.22 -14.15
CA LEU A 166 12.69 3.24 -13.06
C LEU A 166 13.79 2.21 -13.29
N SER A 167 14.82 2.24 -12.43
CA SER A 167 15.97 1.34 -12.51
C SER A 167 15.91 0.16 -11.55
N GLU A 168 15.14 0.28 -10.48
CA GLU A 168 15.04 -0.73 -9.42
C GLU A 168 13.63 -0.76 -8.82
N LEU A 169 13.26 -1.91 -8.26
CA LEU A 169 12.06 -2.09 -7.46
C LEU A 169 12.46 -2.32 -5.99
N PRO A 170 11.68 -1.82 -5.02
CA PRO A 170 11.89 -2.14 -3.61
C PRO A 170 11.57 -3.62 -3.34
N GLU A 171 11.94 -4.10 -2.15
CA GLU A 171 11.49 -5.41 -1.66
C GLU A 171 9.98 -5.59 -1.80
N LEU A 172 9.59 -6.74 -2.37
CA LEU A 172 8.18 -7.08 -2.56
C LEU A 172 7.58 -7.55 -1.23
N PRO A 173 6.32 -7.18 -0.89
CA PRO A 173 5.67 -7.69 0.31
C PRO A 173 5.22 -9.14 0.12
N ASN A 174 5.23 -9.95 1.20
CA ASN A 174 4.76 -11.35 1.20
C ASN A 174 3.31 -11.54 0.70
N SER A 175 2.50 -10.48 0.75
CA SER A 175 1.12 -10.48 0.27
C SER A 175 1.00 -10.32 -1.25
N LEU A 176 2.07 -9.95 -1.96
CA LEU A 176 2.03 -9.67 -3.38
C LEU A 176 1.63 -10.94 -4.15
N ARG A 177 0.72 -10.76 -5.11
CA ARG A 177 0.17 -11.79 -6.01
C ARG A 177 0.43 -11.44 -7.46
N GLY A 178 0.41 -10.15 -7.83
CA GLY A 178 0.69 -9.69 -9.19
C GLY A 178 1.73 -8.57 -9.22
N LEU A 179 2.74 -8.73 -10.08
CA LEU A 179 3.72 -7.69 -10.40
C LEU A 179 3.69 -7.39 -11.91
N TYR A 180 3.30 -6.16 -12.25
CA TYR A 180 3.23 -5.68 -13.63
C TYR A 180 4.27 -4.57 -13.81
N CYS A 181 5.40 -4.94 -14.38
CA CYS A 181 6.63 -4.15 -14.48
C CYS A 181 7.21 -4.06 -15.91
N SER A 182 6.40 -4.30 -16.94
CA SER A 182 6.83 -4.22 -18.34
C SER A 182 7.22 -2.81 -18.79
N HIS A 183 8.07 -2.71 -19.82
CA HIS A 183 8.47 -1.44 -20.45
C HIS A 183 9.16 -0.45 -19.50
N ASN A 184 10.07 -0.92 -18.66
CA ASN A 184 10.94 -0.13 -17.81
C ASN A 184 12.40 -0.26 -18.31
N PRO A 185 12.84 0.61 -19.26
CA PRO A 185 14.12 0.49 -19.96
C PRO A 185 15.37 0.48 -19.08
N LEU A 186 15.30 1.04 -17.86
CA LEU A 186 16.43 1.06 -16.93
C LEU A 186 16.40 -0.09 -15.90
N LEU A 187 15.30 -0.86 -15.83
CA LEU A 187 15.15 -1.93 -14.86
C LEU A 187 16.03 -3.12 -15.26
N SER A 188 17.09 -3.34 -14.49
CA SER A 188 18.09 -4.39 -14.76
C SER A 188 17.90 -5.67 -13.94
N GLU A 189 17.19 -5.59 -12.83
CA GLU A 189 16.95 -6.72 -11.93
C GLU A 189 15.56 -6.67 -11.31
N LEU A 190 15.06 -7.85 -10.92
CA LEU A 190 13.87 -7.98 -10.10
C LEU A 190 14.29 -8.32 -8.66
N PRO A 191 13.54 -7.84 -7.65
CA PRO A 191 13.70 -8.31 -6.28
C PRO A 191 13.44 -9.82 -6.16
N GLU A 192 13.68 -10.38 -4.98
CA GLU A 192 13.30 -11.77 -4.69
C GLU A 192 11.80 -11.98 -4.93
N LEU A 193 11.47 -12.96 -5.78
CA LEU A 193 10.10 -13.36 -6.07
C LEU A 193 9.64 -14.32 -4.96
N LEU A 194 8.69 -13.86 -4.15
CA LEU A 194 8.24 -14.57 -2.96
C LEU A 194 7.21 -15.66 -3.30
N ASP A 195 7.11 -16.69 -2.45
CA ASP A 195 6.27 -17.91 -2.61
C ASP A 195 4.76 -17.68 -2.82
N GLY A 196 4.31 -16.43 -2.71
CA GLY A 196 2.92 -16.05 -2.94
C GLY A 196 2.63 -15.48 -4.31
N LEU A 197 3.65 -15.15 -5.11
CA LEU A 197 3.48 -14.45 -6.39
C LEU A 197 2.85 -15.37 -7.44
N GLN A 198 1.80 -14.91 -8.10
CA GLN A 198 1.02 -15.68 -9.08
C GLN A 198 1.24 -15.18 -10.50
N GLU A 199 1.37 -13.86 -10.68
CA GLU A 199 1.48 -13.22 -11.97
C GLU A 199 2.72 -12.31 -12.04
N LEU A 200 3.56 -12.53 -13.04
CA LEU A 200 4.73 -11.72 -13.32
C LEU A 200 4.74 -11.24 -14.78
N TYR A 201 4.53 -9.95 -14.99
CA TYR A 201 4.59 -9.30 -16.30
C TYR A 201 5.77 -8.34 -16.33
N CYS A 202 6.90 -8.75 -16.90
CA CYS A 202 8.12 -7.95 -16.95
C CYS A 202 8.78 -7.98 -18.34
N SER A 203 7.95 -8.07 -19.38
CA SER A 203 8.34 -7.97 -20.78
C SER A 203 8.89 -6.59 -21.15
N HIS A 204 9.74 -6.55 -22.19
CA HIS A 204 10.33 -5.33 -22.72
C HIS A 204 11.13 -4.51 -21.69
N ASN A 205 11.88 -5.21 -20.83
CA ASN A 205 12.91 -4.63 -19.96
C ASN A 205 14.30 -4.97 -20.54
N PRO A 206 14.88 -4.11 -21.40
CA PRO A 206 16.09 -4.39 -22.18
C PRO A 206 17.37 -4.57 -21.36
N LEU A 207 17.38 -4.22 -20.07
CA LEU A 207 18.50 -4.46 -19.16
C LEU A 207 18.29 -5.67 -18.25
N LEU A 208 17.10 -6.28 -18.25
CA LEU A 208 16.80 -7.43 -17.41
C LEU A 208 17.44 -8.69 -17.98
N SER A 209 18.60 -9.06 -17.47
CA SER A 209 19.40 -10.19 -17.97
C SER A 209 19.30 -11.46 -17.13
N GLU A 210 18.77 -11.36 -15.90
CA GLU A 210 18.68 -12.50 -14.98
C GLU A 210 17.27 -12.61 -14.37
N LEU A 211 16.99 -13.78 -13.81
CA LEU A 211 15.73 -14.07 -13.12
C LEU A 211 16.01 -14.81 -11.81
N SER A 212 15.53 -14.25 -10.70
CA SER A 212 15.57 -14.89 -9.38
C SER A 212 14.71 -16.17 -9.35
N LYS A 213 14.79 -16.95 -8.26
CA LYS A 213 14.06 -18.24 -8.17
C LYS A 213 12.57 -18.04 -8.45
N LEU A 214 12.01 -18.89 -9.31
CA LEU A 214 10.58 -18.87 -9.62
C LEU A 214 9.81 -19.51 -8.47
N PRO A 215 8.78 -18.83 -7.91
CA PRO A 215 7.95 -19.42 -6.87
C PRO A 215 6.98 -20.45 -7.47
N ASP A 216 6.70 -21.53 -6.74
CA ASP A 216 5.79 -22.59 -7.20
C ASP A 216 4.33 -22.14 -7.34
N SER A 217 3.98 -20.97 -6.79
CA SER A 217 2.67 -20.34 -6.92
C SER A 217 2.44 -19.65 -8.26
N LEU A 218 3.47 -19.47 -9.08
CA LEU A 218 3.40 -18.69 -10.31
C LEU A 218 2.54 -19.43 -11.34
N ILE A 219 1.54 -18.75 -11.88
CA ILE A 219 0.65 -19.27 -12.92
C ILE A 219 0.87 -18.57 -14.27
N TYR A 220 1.49 -17.40 -14.24
CA TYR A 220 1.77 -16.60 -15.43
C TYR A 220 3.12 -15.90 -15.31
N ILE A 221 3.97 -16.03 -16.34
CA ILE A 221 5.19 -15.25 -16.50
C ILE A 221 5.39 -14.79 -17.94
N ASP A 222 5.66 -13.50 -18.11
CA ASP A 222 6.05 -12.91 -19.40
C ASP A 222 7.31 -12.07 -19.25
N ILE A 223 8.39 -12.54 -19.85
CA ILE A 223 9.70 -11.86 -19.94
C ILE A 223 10.12 -11.58 -21.39
N ARG A 224 9.19 -11.68 -22.36
CA ARG A 224 9.53 -11.46 -23.78
C ARG A 224 10.21 -10.11 -24.00
N GLY A 225 11.19 -10.09 -24.89
CA GLY A 225 11.92 -8.86 -25.21
C GLY A 225 12.86 -8.38 -24.10
N THR A 226 13.27 -9.26 -23.20
CA THR A 226 14.36 -9.05 -22.24
C THR A 226 15.59 -9.86 -22.68
N PRO A 227 16.82 -9.46 -22.30
CA PRO A 227 17.99 -10.33 -22.47
C PRO A 227 17.87 -11.66 -21.72
N ALA A 228 17.21 -11.68 -20.56
CA ALA A 228 16.95 -12.91 -19.79
C ALA A 228 16.21 -13.97 -20.61
N ALA A 229 15.26 -13.56 -21.46
CA ALA A 229 14.53 -14.46 -22.34
C ALA A 229 15.39 -15.17 -23.40
N GLN A 230 16.62 -14.70 -23.62
CA GLN A 230 17.58 -15.28 -24.56
C GLN A 230 18.73 -16.02 -23.86
N ASP A 231 18.83 -15.96 -22.52
CA ASP A 231 19.86 -16.66 -21.77
C ASP A 231 19.51 -18.16 -21.65
N PRO A 232 20.35 -19.07 -22.17
CA PRO A 232 20.12 -20.51 -22.06
C PRO A 232 19.89 -21.02 -20.63
N LYS A 233 20.51 -20.39 -19.61
CA LYS A 233 20.30 -20.76 -18.21
C LYS A 233 18.91 -20.39 -17.71
N VAL A 234 18.43 -19.22 -18.11
CA VAL A 234 17.07 -18.76 -17.77
C VAL A 234 16.04 -19.60 -18.50
N ILE A 235 16.26 -19.90 -19.78
CA ILE A 235 15.41 -20.79 -20.57
C ILE A 235 15.28 -22.17 -19.90
N ALA A 236 16.40 -22.80 -19.56
CA ALA A 236 16.37 -24.12 -18.89
C ALA A 236 15.57 -24.08 -17.58
N LYS A 237 15.68 -22.98 -16.81
CA LYS A 237 14.92 -22.77 -15.58
C LYS A 237 13.42 -22.61 -15.84
N LEU A 238 13.03 -21.92 -16.91
CA LEU A 238 11.64 -21.75 -17.33
C LEU A 238 11.04 -23.07 -17.83
N GLU A 239 11.81 -23.86 -18.58
CA GLU A 239 11.40 -25.19 -19.05
C GLU A 239 11.24 -26.19 -17.90
N GLU A 240 12.17 -26.18 -16.93
CA GLU A 240 12.04 -26.98 -15.70
C GLU A 240 10.79 -26.58 -14.91
N PHE A 241 10.55 -25.27 -14.79
CA PHE A 241 9.36 -24.73 -14.13
C PHE A 241 8.07 -25.19 -14.85
N GLN A 242 8.00 -25.06 -16.17
CA GLN A 242 6.84 -25.47 -16.96
C GLN A 242 6.59 -26.99 -16.93
N THR A 243 7.65 -27.79 -16.80
CA THR A 243 7.54 -29.25 -16.60
C THR A 243 6.88 -29.58 -15.27
N LYS A 244 7.21 -28.84 -14.20
CA LYS A 244 6.59 -29.01 -12.87
C LYS A 244 5.18 -28.42 -12.79
N HIS A 245 4.93 -27.35 -13.53
CA HIS A 245 3.69 -26.57 -13.51
C HIS A 245 3.10 -26.47 -14.91
N PRO A 246 2.54 -27.56 -15.47
CA PRO A 246 2.15 -27.64 -16.89
C PRO A 246 0.97 -26.73 -17.27
N THR A 247 0.25 -26.20 -16.30
CA THR A 247 -0.84 -25.23 -16.52
C THR A 247 -0.35 -23.78 -16.47
N ALA A 248 0.90 -23.52 -16.08
CA ALA A 248 1.43 -22.18 -16.04
C ALA A 248 1.70 -21.65 -17.45
N GLU A 249 1.29 -20.41 -17.70
CA GLU A 249 1.56 -19.72 -18.94
C GLU A 249 2.94 -19.05 -18.88
N VAL A 250 3.85 -19.49 -19.76
CA VAL A 250 5.25 -19.07 -19.74
C VAL A 250 5.61 -18.47 -21.11
N TYR A 251 6.00 -17.20 -21.13
CA TYR A 251 6.35 -16.46 -22.34
C TYR A 251 7.76 -15.86 -22.22
N TYR A 252 8.68 -16.28 -23.09
CA TYR A 252 10.06 -15.79 -23.20
C TYR A 252 10.48 -15.74 -24.67
#